data_AF-A0A1G8ZW68-F1
#
_entry.id   AF-A0A1G8ZW68-F1
#
_cell.length_a   1.000
_cell.length_b   1.000
_cell.length_c   1.000
_cell.angle_alpha   90.00
_cell.angle_beta   90.00
_cell.angle_gamma   90.00
#
_symmetry.space_group_name_H-M   'P 1'
#
loop_
_entity.id
_entity.type
_entity.pdbx_description
1 polymer ?
#
loop_
_entity_poly.entity_id
_entity_poly.type
_entity_poly.pdbx_seq_one_letter_code
_entity_poly.pdbx_strand_id
1 'polypeptide(L)'
;MLSTMVAAKERAAGEIRPNPDQGPHRAGSFSELMSEKVEAINEAQNVASARTAAVEAGDSDDLVGAMVASQKASLSFSAMVQVRNRLVQALDEIMKMPM
;
A
#
# COMPACT_ATOMS: atom_id res chain seq x y z
N MET A 1 26.73 -8.97 49.06
CA MET A 1 25.63 -8.44 48.23
C MET A 1 26.09 -7.24 47.39
N LEU A 2 27.22 -7.37 46.69
CA LEU A 2 27.80 -6.28 45.88
C LEU A 2 28.30 -6.79 44.51
N SER A 3 27.71 -7.89 44.01
CA SER A 3 28.09 -8.50 42.72
C SER A 3 26.91 -8.64 41.76
N THR A 4 25.66 -8.49 42.23
CA THR A 4 24.47 -8.49 41.36
C THR A 4 24.15 -7.11 40.77
N MET A 5 24.82 -6.04 41.22
CA MET A 5 24.68 -4.69 40.64
C MET A 5 25.65 -4.38 39.49
N VAL A 6 26.68 -5.20 39.26
CA VAL A 6 27.56 -5.04 38.08
C VAL A 6 26.93 -5.71 36.84
N ALA A 7 26.21 -6.82 37.02
CA ALA A 7 25.51 -7.52 35.93
C ALA A 7 24.29 -6.76 35.38
N ALA A 8 23.78 -5.76 36.10
CA ALA A 8 22.66 -4.92 35.66
C ALA A 8 23.09 -3.72 34.81
N LYS A 9 24.37 -3.32 34.86
CA LYS A 9 24.89 -2.16 34.12
C LYS A 9 25.25 -2.50 32.66
N GLU A 10 25.51 -3.76 32.35
CA GLU A 10 25.77 -4.20 30.96
C GLU A 10 24.50 -4.44 30.14
N ARG A 11 23.33 -4.59 30.79
CA ARG A 11 22.03 -4.70 30.08
C ARG A 11 21.43 -3.35 29.69
N ALA A 12 22.08 -2.25 30.06
CA ALA A 12 21.66 -0.88 29.77
C ALA A 12 22.49 -0.20 28.67
N ALA A 13 23.34 -0.94 27.96
CA ALA A 13 23.90 -0.50 26.68
C ALA A 13 23.00 -1.07 25.56
N GLY A 14 21.88 -0.39 25.33
CA GLY A 14 20.97 -0.66 24.21
C GLY A 14 21.68 -0.40 22.88
N GLU A 15 22.47 -1.37 22.45
CA GLU A 15 22.96 -1.45 21.08
C GLU A 15 21.72 -1.68 20.19
N ILE A 16 21.27 -0.63 19.50
CA ILE A 16 20.29 -0.78 18.42
C ILE A 16 20.99 -1.58 17.33
N ARG A 17 20.90 -2.91 17.43
CA ARG A 17 21.34 -3.80 16.36
C ARG A 17 20.38 -3.58 15.20
N PRO A 18 20.86 -3.21 13.99
CA PRO A 18 20.01 -3.19 12.82
C PRO A 18 19.39 -4.58 12.67
N ASN A 19 18.08 -4.63 12.48
CA ASN A 19 17.35 -5.87 12.27
C ASN A 19 18.00 -6.63 11.08
N PRO A 20 18.59 -7.82 11.29
CA PRO A 20 19.26 -8.56 10.22
C PRO A 20 18.30 -9.10 9.16
N ASP A 21 16.98 -8.96 9.39
CA ASP A 21 15.92 -9.37 8.47
C ASP A 21 15.46 -8.27 7.50
N GLN A 22 16.27 -7.22 7.34
CA GLN A 22 16.21 -6.37 6.16
C GLN A 22 17.26 -6.83 5.15
N GLY A 23 17.11 -8.07 4.69
CA GLY A 23 17.66 -8.46 3.39
C GLY A 23 17.21 -7.44 2.34
N PRO A 24 17.97 -7.21 1.26
CA PRO A 24 17.62 -6.21 0.27
C PRO A 24 16.21 -6.51 -0.21
N HIS A 25 15.24 -5.69 0.22
CA HIS A 25 13.91 -5.71 -0.35
C HIS A 25 14.15 -5.38 -1.82
N ARG A 26 14.13 -6.42 -2.68
CA ARG A 26 13.79 -6.27 -4.08
C ARG A 26 12.33 -5.84 -4.10
N ALA A 27 12.07 -4.63 -3.64
CA ALA A 27 10.97 -3.86 -4.19
C ALA A 27 11.26 -3.86 -5.69
N GLY A 28 10.35 -4.46 -6.47
CA GLY A 28 10.39 -4.33 -7.92
C GLY A 28 10.49 -2.85 -8.29
N SER A 29 10.83 -2.56 -9.54
CA SER A 29 10.89 -1.16 -9.98
C SER A 29 9.58 -0.45 -9.62
N PHE A 30 9.62 0.84 -9.28
CA PHE A 30 8.40 1.58 -8.95
C PHE A 30 7.33 1.42 -10.04
N SER A 31 7.74 1.34 -11.31
CA SER A 31 6.86 1.06 -12.45
C SER A 31 6.16 -0.29 -12.38
N GLU A 32 6.86 -1.32 -11.90
CA GLU A 32 6.33 -2.68 -11.76
C GLU A 32 5.31 -2.75 -10.62
N LEU A 33 5.63 -2.14 -9.47
CA LEU A 33 4.69 -1.97 -8.36
C LEU A 33 3.46 -1.17 -8.79
N MET A 34 3.65 -0.08 -9.54
CA MET A 34 2.57 0.74 -10.08
C MET A 34 1.67 -0.06 -11.01
N SER A 35 2.24 -0.86 -11.92
CA SER A 35 1.48 -1.73 -12.83
C SER A 35 0.65 -2.74 -12.06
N GLU A 36 1.27 -3.43 -11.09
CA GLU A 36 0.58 -4.38 -10.21
C GLU A 36 -0.60 -3.72 -9.47
N LYS A 37 -0.43 -2.48 -8.97
CA LYS A 37 -1.51 -1.77 -8.28
C LYS A 37 -2.62 -1.32 -9.22
N VAL A 38 -2.30 -0.90 -10.45
CA VAL A 38 -3.30 -0.58 -11.46
C VAL A 38 -4.14 -1.81 -11.80
N GLU A 39 -3.51 -2.97 -11.99
CA GLU A 39 -4.18 -4.24 -12.22
C GLU A 39 -5.08 -4.63 -11.03
N ALA A 40 -4.58 -4.52 -9.80
CA ALA A 40 -5.36 -4.81 -8.60
C ALA A 40 -6.60 -3.90 -8.45
N ILE A 41 -6.49 -2.61 -8.84
CA ILE A 41 -7.62 -1.68 -8.83
C ILE A 41 -8.63 -2.02 -9.93
N ASN A 42 -8.16 -2.44 -11.11
CA ASN A 42 -9.02 -2.91 -12.18
C ASN A 42 -9.81 -4.15 -11.74
N GLU A 43 -9.14 -5.11 -11.10
CA GLU A 43 -9.80 -6.29 -10.55
C GLU A 43 -10.82 -5.93 -9.47
N ALA A 44 -10.48 -5.02 -8.56
CA ALA A 44 -11.41 -4.55 -7.53
C ALA A 44 -12.67 -3.89 -8.14
N GLN A 45 -12.53 -3.13 -9.22
CA GLN A 45 -13.66 -2.57 -9.97
C GLN A 45 -14.52 -3.66 -10.60
N ASN A 46 -13.91 -4.64 -11.27
CA ASN A 46 -14.64 -5.75 -11.89
C ASN A 46 -15.42 -6.57 -10.87
N VAL A 47 -14.81 -6.87 -9.71
CA VAL A 47 -15.48 -7.58 -8.61
C VAL A 47 -16.65 -6.77 -8.06
N ALA A 48 -16.46 -5.46 -7.87
CA ALA A 48 -17.54 -4.58 -7.41
C ALA A 48 -18.71 -4.57 -8.42
N SER A 49 -18.43 -4.39 -9.71
CA SER A 49 -19.44 -4.42 -10.77
C SER A 49 -20.17 -5.76 -10.84
N ALA A 50 -19.46 -6.89 -10.73
CA ALA A 50 -20.06 -8.22 -10.74
C ALA A 50 -20.98 -8.43 -9.53
N ARG A 51 -20.57 -7.99 -8.34
CA ARG A 51 -21.41 -8.07 -7.13
C ARG A 51 -22.65 -7.20 -7.24
N THR A 52 -22.51 -5.98 -7.71
CA THR A 52 -23.66 -5.09 -7.94
C THR A 52 -24.63 -5.71 -8.95
N ALA A 53 -24.13 -6.21 -10.08
CA ALA A 53 -24.96 -6.86 -11.09
C ALA A 53 -25.68 -8.11 -10.55
N ALA A 54 -25.01 -8.93 -9.74
CA ALA A 54 -25.64 -10.10 -9.11
C ALA A 54 -26.78 -9.69 -8.16
N VAL A 55 -26.61 -8.60 -7.41
CA VAL A 55 -27.67 -8.08 -6.54
C VAL A 55 -28.82 -7.49 -7.36
N GLU A 56 -28.53 -6.74 -8.41
CA GLU A 56 -29.54 -6.16 -9.32
C GLU A 56 -30.35 -7.24 -10.06
N ALA A 57 -29.71 -8.36 -10.42
CA ALA A 57 -30.34 -9.50 -11.06
C ALA A 57 -31.16 -10.38 -10.09
N GLY A 58 -31.01 -10.19 -8.77
CA GLY A 58 -31.62 -11.05 -7.75
C GLY A 58 -30.89 -12.37 -7.52
N ASP A 59 -29.68 -12.54 -8.08
CA ASP A 59 -28.82 -13.71 -7.85
C ASP A 59 -28.08 -13.65 -6.50
N SER A 60 -28.12 -12.51 -5.81
CA SER A 60 -27.47 -12.29 -4.51
C SER A 60 -28.26 -11.29 -3.65
N ASP A 61 -28.38 -11.57 -2.36
CA ASP A 61 -28.97 -10.64 -1.37
C ASP A 61 -27.91 -9.75 -0.68
N ASP A 62 -26.63 -9.90 -1.02
CA ASP A 62 -25.51 -9.18 -0.39
C ASP A 62 -25.33 -7.75 -0.94
N LEU A 63 -26.36 -6.92 -0.77
CA LEU A 63 -26.33 -5.50 -1.18
C LEU A 63 -25.24 -4.73 -0.42
N VAL A 64 -25.04 -5.02 0.87
CA VAL A 64 -24.04 -4.33 1.69
C VAL A 64 -22.63 -4.65 1.20
N GLY A 65 -22.33 -5.92 0.93
CA GLY A 65 -21.03 -6.32 0.37
C GLY A 65 -20.78 -5.74 -1.01
N ALA A 66 -21.79 -5.66 -1.88
CA ALA A 66 -21.69 -4.97 -3.17
C ALA A 66 -21.36 -3.47 -2.97
N MET A 67 -22.09 -2.76 -2.12
CA MET A 67 -21.85 -1.35 -1.84
C MET A 67 -20.46 -1.09 -1.23
N VAL A 68 -20.00 -1.94 -0.31
CA VAL A 68 -18.67 -1.82 0.28
C VAL A 68 -17.58 -2.08 -0.76
N ALA A 69 -17.76 -3.08 -1.62
CA ALA A 69 -16.84 -3.35 -2.72
C ALA A 69 -16.74 -2.15 -3.68
N SER A 70 -17.88 -1.56 -4.07
CA SER A 70 -17.92 -0.36 -4.93
C SER A 70 -17.25 0.86 -4.30
N GLN A 71 -17.46 1.08 -2.99
CA GLN A 71 -16.80 2.17 -2.26
C GLN A 71 -15.29 1.96 -2.17
N LYS A 72 -14.85 0.74 -1.88
CA LYS A 72 -13.43 0.39 -1.82
C LYS A 72 -12.75 0.59 -3.18
N ALA A 73 -13.38 0.13 -4.27
CA ALA A 73 -12.87 0.32 -5.63
C ALA A 73 -12.75 1.81 -5.97
N SER A 74 -13.79 2.60 -5.71
CA SER A 74 -13.81 4.06 -5.96
C SER A 74 -12.74 4.82 -5.17
N LEU A 75 -12.57 4.50 -3.89
CA LEU A 75 -11.54 5.12 -3.05
C LEU A 75 -10.14 4.77 -3.55
N SER A 76 -9.90 3.50 -3.87
CA SER A 76 -8.60 3.02 -4.37
C SER A 76 -8.24 3.66 -5.70
N PHE A 77 -9.20 3.77 -6.62
CA PHE A 77 -9.05 4.48 -7.89
C PHE A 77 -8.72 5.96 -7.67
N SER A 78 -9.42 6.64 -6.76
CA SER A 78 -9.19 8.06 -6.47
C SER A 78 -7.78 8.30 -5.94
N ALA A 79 -7.31 7.43 -5.03
CA ALA A 79 -5.93 7.47 -4.54
C ALA A 79 -4.92 7.26 -5.68
N MET A 80 -5.21 6.35 -6.61
CA MET A 80 -4.34 6.08 -7.75
C MET A 80 -4.23 7.28 -8.70
N VAL A 81 -5.33 7.98 -8.97
CA VAL A 81 -5.32 9.20 -9.76
C VAL A 81 -4.44 10.28 -9.11
N GLN A 82 -4.45 10.39 -7.78
CA GLN A 82 -3.57 11.33 -7.07
C GLN A 82 -2.09 10.97 -7.25
N VAL A 83 -1.73 9.71 -7.12
CA VAL A 83 -0.35 9.24 -7.34
C VAL A 83 0.07 9.50 -8.78
N ARG A 84 -0.76 9.17 -9.78
CA ARG A 84 -0.51 9.48 -11.19
C ARG A 84 -0.21 10.97 -11.40
N ASN A 85 -1.06 11.84 -10.84
CA ASN A 85 -0.89 13.28 -10.97
C ASN A 85 0.42 13.75 -10.30
N ARG A 86 0.79 13.19 -9.14
CA ARG A 86 2.03 13.55 -8.46
C ARG A 86 3.27 13.11 -9.25
N LEU A 87 3.22 11.96 -9.93
CA LEU A 87 4.31 11.50 -10.79
C LEU A 87 4.51 12.41 -12.01
N VAL A 88 3.43 12.83 -12.66
CA VAL A 88 3.49 13.79 -13.77
C VAL A 88 4.08 15.11 -13.29
N GLN A 89 3.64 15.62 -12.14
CA GLN A 89 4.21 16.83 -11.54
C GLN A 89 5.69 16.68 -11.23
N ALA A 90 6.12 15.56 -10.63
CA ALA A 90 7.53 15.32 -10.32
C ALA A 90 8.40 15.29 -11.59
N LEU A 91 7.89 14.72 -12.68
CA LEU A 91 8.56 14.75 -13.98
C LEU A 91 8.67 16.18 -14.52
N ASP A 92 7.59 16.95 -14.45
CA ASP A 92 7.57 18.36 -14.85
C ASP A 92 8.53 19.22 -14.02
N GLU A 93 8.61 18.97 -12.71
CA GLU A 93 9.54 19.64 -11.78
C GLU A 93 11.00 19.37 -12.17
N ILE A 94 11.35 18.14 -12.55
CA ILE A 94 12.70 17.78 -13.03
C ILE A 94 13.02 18.51 -14.34
N MET A 95 12.08 18.58 -15.29
CA MET A 95 12.30 19.28 -16.56
C MET A 95 12.49 20.79 -16.40
N LYS A 96 11.90 21.37 -15.34
CA LYS A 96 11.97 22.82 -15.05
C LYS A 96 13.13 23.21 -14.15
N MET A 97 13.91 22.25 -13.62
CA MET A 97 15.10 22.56 -12.85
C MET A 97 16.15 23.20 -13.79
N PRO A 98 16.53 24.48 -13.58
CA PRO A 98 17.65 25.05 -14.31
C PRO A 98 18.94 24.34 -13.88
N MET A 99 19.76 23.98 -14.86
CA MET A 99 21.14 23.49 -14.64
C MET A 99 22.01 24.61 -14.08
#